data_AF-E6ZN22-F1
#
_entry.id   AF-E6ZN22-F1
#
_cell.length_a   1.000
_cell.length_b   1.000
_cell.length_c   1.000
_cell.angle_alpha   90.00
_cell.angle_beta   90.00
_cell.angle_gamma   90.00
#
_symmetry.space_group_name_H-M   'P 1'
#
loop_
_entity.id
_entity.type
_entity.pdbx_description
1 polymer ?
#
loop_
_entity_poly.entity_id
_entity_poly.type
_entity_poly.pdbx_seq_one_letter_code
_entity_poly.pdbx_strand_id
1 'polypeptide(L)'
;MRTAVRNQQPLARSTAVAPAAIANFATTPAAAPKETKKRTSSTTTKAKASASKANAAAAAVDGSAAATTKRGGAKAKAPKKEKLKPWQARGADGKLLPLPSANKPTLRSSFLIYMSERVAQLKGEPLYQKTSPKTGAQVVDIVKMAKAVGAEWAQLAPNLKARYEAQHEQEKEEYERALAEWKAALSPEDIKRQNAYIASQKKKGIKGTAFLRDPAKPKRPNSAFFEFLNDLRASEAVIPNITEFSKRGGERWKQMSAEQKAPYEQRALQALEQYKRDLEIYNSTRGPEL
;
A
#
# COMPACT_ATOMS: atom_id res chain seq x y z
N MET A 1 52.11 -32.48 41.26
CA MET A 1 52.90 -31.93 42.38
C MET A 1 52.86 -30.41 42.26
N ARG A 2 51.94 -29.75 42.98
CA ARG A 2 52.16 -28.90 44.18
C ARG A 2 52.81 -27.53 43.89
N THR A 3 51.99 -26.47 44.10
CA THR A 3 52.26 -25.13 44.69
C THR A 3 53.21 -24.18 43.93
N ALA A 4 53.08 -22.84 43.86
CA ALA A 4 52.36 -21.80 44.64
C ALA A 4 52.17 -20.53 43.75
N VAL A 5 51.02 -19.85 43.73
CA VAL A 5 50.65 -18.62 44.49
C VAL A 5 51.71 -17.50 44.56
N ARG A 6 51.47 -16.38 43.85
CA ARG A 6 51.62 -14.96 44.32
C ARG A 6 51.10 -14.00 43.23
N ASN A 7 49.87 -13.49 43.32
CA ASN A 7 49.49 -12.22 43.94
C ASN A 7 50.37 -11.03 43.51
N GLN A 8 49.82 -10.10 42.71
CA GLN A 8 50.03 -8.64 42.74
C GLN A 8 49.09 -7.93 41.71
N GLN A 9 48.14 -7.17 42.24
CA GLN A 9 47.55 -5.95 41.68
C GLN A 9 47.77 -4.87 42.76
N PRO A 10 47.50 -3.56 42.57
CA PRO A 10 47.18 -2.78 41.37
C PRO A 10 47.97 -1.44 41.31
N LEU A 11 47.97 -0.70 40.19
CA LEU A 11 48.21 0.76 40.23
C LEU A 11 47.40 1.49 39.15
N ALA A 12 46.48 2.33 39.62
CA ALA A 12 45.77 3.33 38.86
C ALA A 12 46.72 4.48 38.47
N ARG A 13 46.52 5.05 37.27
CA ARG A 13 46.88 6.44 36.98
C ARG A 13 45.68 7.18 36.42
N SER A 14 45.23 8.09 37.27
CA SER A 14 44.33 9.21 37.00
C SER A 14 45.07 10.27 36.17
N THR A 15 44.43 10.77 35.13
CA THR A 15 44.49 12.20 34.74
C THR A 15 43.19 12.57 34.02
N ALA A 16 42.39 13.39 34.70
CA ALA A 16 41.25 14.13 34.18
C ALA A 16 41.72 15.49 33.63
N VAL A 17 41.14 15.95 32.50
CA VAL A 17 40.87 17.36 32.07
C VAL A 17 40.09 17.25 30.75
N ALA A 18 39.08 18.01 30.34
CA ALA A 18 37.95 18.77 30.89
C ALA A 18 37.07 19.13 29.64
N PRO A 19 35.80 19.50 29.81
CA PRO A 19 34.82 19.69 28.72
C PRO A 19 34.63 21.18 28.33
N ALA A 20 34.29 21.46 27.07
CA ALA A 20 33.81 22.78 26.61
C ALA A 20 32.32 22.63 26.21
N ALA A 21 31.36 23.15 26.99
CA ALA A 21 30.82 24.52 26.95
C ALA A 21 30.09 24.82 25.63
N ILE A 22 28.78 24.51 25.52
CA ILE A 22 27.61 25.37 25.81
C ILE A 22 27.59 26.67 24.97
N ALA A 23 26.61 26.76 24.07
CA ALA A 23 26.00 28.03 23.66
C ALA A 23 24.50 27.81 23.40
N ASN A 24 23.69 28.21 24.38
CA ASN A 24 22.25 28.45 24.25
C ASN A 24 22.05 29.86 23.68
N PHE A 25 21.09 30.03 22.76
CA PHE A 25 20.41 31.31 22.56
C PHE A 25 18.90 31.11 22.32
N ALA A 26 18.17 31.45 23.39
CA ALA A 26 16.94 32.25 23.46
C ALA A 26 15.90 32.22 22.31
N THR A 27 14.70 31.77 22.70
CA THR A 27 13.44 32.55 22.82
C THR A 27 12.88 33.35 21.63
N THR A 28 11.64 32.97 21.29
CA THR A 28 10.55 33.53 20.46
C THR A 28 10.32 35.05 20.55
N PRO A 29 9.60 35.65 19.56
CA PRO A 29 8.18 35.96 19.83
C PRO A 29 7.20 35.72 18.65
N ALA A 30 5.91 35.79 19.01
CA ALA A 30 4.70 35.52 18.26
C ALA A 30 4.20 36.67 17.35
N ALA A 31 3.01 36.45 16.74
CA ALA A 31 2.13 37.34 15.93
C ALA A 31 2.35 37.24 14.41
N ALA A 32 1.38 37.10 13.49
CA ALA A 32 -0.09 37.20 13.47
C ALA A 32 -0.60 36.54 12.14
N PRO A 33 -1.92 36.39 11.91
CA PRO A 33 -2.50 35.29 11.12
C PRO A 33 -2.65 35.59 9.63
N LYS A 34 -2.59 34.55 8.78
CA LYS A 34 -3.07 34.61 7.39
C LYS A 34 -4.52 34.18 7.30
N GLU A 35 -5.35 35.16 7.01
CA GLU A 35 -6.77 35.06 6.71
C GLU A 35 -7.06 34.31 5.40
N THR A 36 -8.06 33.43 5.50
CA THR A 36 -9.16 33.17 4.54
C THR A 36 -8.88 33.08 3.03
N LYS A 37 -9.12 31.88 2.48
CA LYS A 37 -9.98 31.69 1.30
C LYS A 37 -10.68 30.33 1.37
N LYS A 38 -11.81 30.29 2.10
CA LYS A 38 -12.86 29.29 1.91
C LYS A 38 -13.42 29.50 0.51
N ARG A 39 -13.25 28.53 -0.40
CA ARG A 39 -14.12 28.41 -1.58
C ARG A 39 -15.49 27.94 -1.08
N THR A 40 -16.39 28.89 -0.96
CA THR A 40 -17.83 28.68 -0.87
C THR A 40 -18.33 28.23 -2.24
N SER A 41 -18.82 26.98 -2.34
CA SER A 41 -19.68 26.57 -3.44
C SER A 41 -21.12 26.87 -3.02
N SER A 42 -21.59 28.08 -3.31
CA SER A 42 -22.99 28.46 -3.14
C SER A 42 -23.84 27.80 -4.22
N THR A 43 -24.77 26.97 -3.75
CA THR A 43 -25.96 26.48 -4.42
C THR A 43 -26.71 27.63 -5.12
N THR A 44 -27.01 27.48 -6.41
CA THR A 44 -28.08 28.25 -7.06
C THR A 44 -29.08 27.26 -7.65
N THR A 45 -30.12 27.03 -6.86
CA THR A 45 -31.41 26.50 -7.30
C THR A 45 -32.17 27.60 -8.03
N LYS A 46 -32.70 27.30 -9.22
CA LYS A 46 -33.85 28.02 -9.77
C LYS A 46 -34.83 27.02 -10.37
N ALA A 47 -35.96 26.90 -9.67
CA ALA A 47 -37.17 26.22 -10.09
C ALA A 47 -37.84 26.97 -11.25
N LYS A 48 -38.70 26.29 -12.02
CA LYS A 48 -40.17 26.46 -11.93
C LYS A 48 -40.92 25.56 -12.92
N ALA A 49 -42.03 24.98 -12.41
CA ALA A 49 -43.35 24.80 -13.03
C ALA A 49 -43.50 23.92 -14.28
N SER A 50 -44.61 23.25 -14.58
CA SER A 50 -45.87 22.84 -13.90
C SER A 50 -46.78 22.35 -15.03
N ALA A 51 -47.56 21.28 -14.84
CA ALA A 51 -48.86 20.96 -15.46
C ALA A 51 -49.04 19.43 -15.45
N SER A 52 -49.79 18.87 -14.51
CA SER A 52 -51.24 18.64 -14.54
C SER A 52 -51.68 17.57 -15.55
N LYS A 53 -52.23 16.45 -15.08
CA LYS A 53 -53.69 16.24 -14.96
C LYS A 53 -53.97 14.75 -14.72
N ALA A 54 -54.79 14.47 -13.70
CA ALA A 54 -55.41 13.19 -13.44
C ALA A 54 -56.60 12.95 -14.38
N ASN A 55 -56.93 11.70 -14.69
CA ASN A 55 -58.31 11.25 -14.53
C ASN A 55 -58.44 9.72 -14.49
N ALA A 56 -59.49 9.30 -13.79
CA ALA A 56 -59.86 7.95 -13.39
C ALA A 56 -60.93 7.31 -14.31
N ALA A 57 -61.33 6.08 -13.92
CA ALA A 57 -62.53 5.31 -14.30
C ALA A 57 -62.43 4.57 -15.66
N ALA A 58 -62.97 3.36 -15.90
CA ALA A 58 -63.88 2.44 -15.22
C ALA A 58 -63.66 1.02 -15.83
N ALA A 59 -63.68 -0.06 -15.06
CA ALA A 59 -64.76 -1.07 -14.95
C ALA A 59 -64.92 -2.06 -16.13
N ALA A 60 -64.80 -3.36 -15.77
CA ALA A 60 -65.50 -4.57 -16.22
C ALA A 60 -65.53 -4.93 -17.73
N VAL A 61 -65.19 -6.19 -18.08
CA VAL A 61 -66.17 -7.28 -18.23
C VAL A 61 -65.48 -8.64 -18.46
N ASP A 62 -66.26 -9.65 -18.11
CA ASP A 62 -66.11 -11.10 -18.03
C ASP A 62 -65.78 -11.84 -19.35
N GLY A 63 -65.31 -13.09 -19.22
CA GLY A 63 -65.71 -14.16 -20.14
C GLY A 63 -64.71 -14.66 -21.19
N SER A 64 -64.14 -15.85 -20.94
CA SER A 64 -64.26 -17.04 -21.82
C SER A 64 -62.96 -17.80 -22.12
N ALA A 65 -62.99 -19.04 -21.64
CA ALA A 65 -62.21 -20.24 -21.89
C ALA A 65 -61.40 -20.37 -23.19
N ALA A 66 -60.20 -20.96 -23.07
CA ALA A 66 -59.89 -22.25 -23.70
C ALA A 66 -58.57 -22.82 -23.15
N ALA A 67 -58.67 -23.89 -22.38
CA ALA A 67 -57.55 -24.77 -22.08
C ALA A 67 -57.19 -25.59 -23.32
N THR A 68 -55.92 -25.62 -23.72
CA THR A 68 -55.35 -26.80 -24.39
C THR A 68 -53.90 -26.97 -23.96
N THR A 69 -53.72 -28.02 -23.18
CA THR A 69 -52.48 -28.59 -22.67
C THR A 69 -51.44 -28.80 -23.78
N LYS A 70 -50.24 -28.25 -23.61
CA LYS A 70 -49.03 -28.77 -24.27
C LYS A 70 -47.95 -29.03 -23.21
N ARG A 71 -47.95 -30.26 -22.69
CA ARG A 71 -46.79 -30.84 -22.01
C ARG A 71 -45.65 -30.93 -23.03
N GLY A 72 -44.50 -30.33 -22.70
CA GLY A 72 -43.31 -30.38 -23.55
C GLY A 72 -42.06 -30.01 -22.76
N GLY A 73 -41.51 -30.99 -22.03
CA GLY A 73 -40.10 -31.12 -21.65
C GLY A 73 -39.38 -29.88 -21.08
N ALA A 74 -39.48 -29.68 -19.76
CA ALA A 74 -38.48 -28.90 -19.04
C ALA A 74 -37.16 -29.69 -19.00
N LYS A 75 -36.28 -29.48 -19.98
CA LYS A 75 -34.85 -29.78 -19.81
C LYS A 75 -34.38 -28.94 -18.64
N ALA A 76 -34.11 -29.58 -17.50
CA ALA A 76 -33.42 -28.96 -16.38
C ALA A 76 -32.14 -28.33 -16.93
N LYS A 77 -32.09 -26.99 -16.97
CA LYS A 77 -30.85 -26.26 -17.23
C LYS A 77 -29.90 -26.64 -16.10
N ALA A 78 -28.85 -27.40 -16.42
CA ALA A 78 -27.73 -27.62 -15.54
C ALA A 78 -27.33 -26.27 -14.88
N PRO A 79 -27.07 -26.23 -13.57
CA PRO A 79 -26.77 -24.98 -12.88
C PRO A 79 -25.60 -24.30 -13.62
N LYS A 80 -25.83 -23.06 -14.07
CA LYS A 80 -24.79 -22.23 -14.69
C LYS A 80 -23.62 -22.22 -13.71
N LYS A 81 -22.52 -22.93 -14.04
CA LYS A 81 -21.26 -22.79 -13.31
C LYS A 81 -20.91 -21.31 -13.36
N GLU A 82 -21.07 -20.61 -12.25
CA GLU A 82 -20.74 -19.20 -12.12
C GLU A 82 -19.28 -19.05 -12.53
N LYS A 83 -19.03 -18.36 -13.64
CA LYS A 83 -17.68 -18.18 -14.17
C LYS A 83 -16.91 -17.37 -13.13
N LEU A 84 -15.98 -18.02 -12.44
CA LEU A 84 -15.12 -17.37 -11.45
C LEU A 84 -14.39 -16.19 -12.13
N LYS A 85 -14.24 -15.10 -11.38
CA LYS A 85 -13.49 -13.95 -11.86
C LYS A 85 -12.02 -14.36 -12.03
N PRO A 86 -11.24 -13.70 -12.92
CA PRO A 86 -9.84 -14.07 -13.18
C PRO A 86 -8.92 -14.03 -11.95
N TRP A 87 -9.35 -13.39 -10.86
CA TRP A 87 -8.61 -13.31 -9.59
C TRP A 87 -9.18 -14.21 -8.48
N GLN A 88 -10.13 -15.09 -8.80
CA GLN A 88 -10.71 -16.03 -7.86
C GLN A 88 -10.21 -17.45 -8.20
N ALA A 89 -9.64 -18.13 -7.21
CA ALA A 89 -9.26 -19.53 -7.31
C ALA A 89 -9.94 -20.30 -6.16
N ARG A 90 -10.18 -21.60 -6.33
CA ARG A 90 -10.67 -22.47 -5.26
C ARG A 90 -9.55 -23.37 -4.75
N GLY A 91 -9.54 -23.63 -3.43
CA GLY A 91 -8.67 -24.62 -2.82
C GLY A 91 -9.22 -26.05 -3.02
N ALA A 92 -8.47 -27.05 -2.55
CA ALA A 92 -8.87 -28.47 -2.60
C ALA A 92 -10.19 -28.74 -1.84
N ASP A 93 -10.45 -27.92 -0.83
CA ASP A 93 -11.63 -27.84 0.03
C ASP A 93 -12.82 -27.08 -0.61
N GLY A 94 -12.70 -26.66 -1.88
CA GLY A 94 -13.77 -26.03 -2.66
C GLY A 94 -14.09 -24.58 -2.28
N LYS A 95 -13.45 -24.06 -1.21
CA LYS A 95 -13.53 -22.66 -0.76
C LYS A 95 -12.66 -21.75 -1.62
N LEU A 96 -13.02 -20.47 -1.70
CA LEU A 96 -12.22 -19.47 -2.40
C LEU A 96 -10.90 -19.22 -1.66
N LEU A 97 -9.79 -19.35 -2.36
CA LEU A 97 -8.48 -19.00 -1.82
C LEU A 97 -8.41 -17.49 -1.60
N PRO A 98 -7.87 -17.03 -0.45
CA PRO A 98 -7.67 -15.62 -0.21
C PRO A 98 -6.69 -15.05 -1.23
N LEU A 99 -6.89 -13.78 -1.59
CA LEU A 99 -5.92 -13.06 -2.41
C LEU A 99 -4.60 -12.91 -1.64
N PRO A 100 -3.44 -12.94 -2.33
CA PRO A 100 -2.15 -12.85 -1.64
C PRO A 100 -2.00 -11.60 -0.78
N SER A 101 -2.65 -10.49 -1.13
CA SER A 101 -2.65 -9.27 -0.32
C SER A 101 -3.34 -9.42 1.04
N ALA A 102 -4.19 -10.42 1.24
CA ALA A 102 -4.87 -10.64 2.52
C ALA A 102 -3.90 -11.12 3.61
N ASN A 103 -2.91 -11.91 3.22
CA ASN A 103 -1.90 -12.46 4.13
C ASN A 103 -0.57 -11.69 4.06
N LYS A 104 -0.57 -10.52 3.42
CA LYS A 104 0.64 -9.70 3.33
C LYS A 104 0.93 -9.14 4.72
N PRO A 105 2.16 -9.35 5.26
CA PRO A 105 2.55 -8.75 6.53
C PRO A 105 2.34 -7.24 6.52
N THR A 106 2.04 -6.66 7.69
CA THR A 106 1.91 -5.22 7.91
C THR A 106 2.79 -4.80 9.08
N LEU A 107 3.48 -3.67 8.94
CA LEU A 107 4.28 -3.09 10.02
C LEU A 107 3.42 -2.12 10.83
N ARG A 108 3.41 -2.29 12.15
CA ARG A 108 2.75 -1.35 13.06
C ARG A 108 3.76 -0.31 13.51
N SER A 109 3.41 0.98 13.43
CA SER A 109 4.25 2.05 13.97
C SER A 109 4.31 2.00 15.51
N SER A 110 5.31 2.65 16.12
CA SER A 110 5.41 2.77 17.59
C SER A 110 4.11 3.27 18.24
N PHE A 111 3.46 4.27 17.63
CA PHE A 111 2.14 4.73 18.06
C PHE A 111 1.03 3.69 17.91
N LEU A 112 1.02 2.88 16.85
CA LEU A 112 0.00 1.83 16.69
C LEU A 112 0.19 0.68 17.66
N ILE A 113 1.44 0.38 18.03
CA ILE A 113 1.76 -0.57 19.11
C ILE A 113 1.17 -0.05 20.42
N TYR A 114 1.51 1.18 20.81
CA TYR A 114 0.93 1.86 21.98
C TYR A 114 -0.59 1.92 21.93
N MET A 115 -1.16 2.32 20.80
CA MET A 115 -2.60 2.45 20.62
C MET A 115 -3.29 1.10 20.81
N SER A 116 -2.75 0.02 20.26
CA SER A 116 -3.37 -1.30 20.37
C SER A 116 -3.41 -1.80 21.83
N GLU A 117 -2.33 -1.59 22.58
CA GLU A 117 -2.25 -1.90 24.01
C GLU A 117 -3.25 -1.04 24.81
N ARG A 118 -3.26 0.27 24.53
CA ARG A 118 -4.10 1.22 25.25
C ARG A 118 -5.58 1.06 24.95
N VAL A 119 -5.93 0.76 23.70
CA VAL A 119 -7.30 0.44 23.29
C VAL A 119 -7.77 -0.83 23.99
N ALA A 120 -6.92 -1.85 24.15
CA ALA A 120 -7.30 -3.06 24.89
C ALA A 120 -7.63 -2.78 26.36
N GLN A 121 -6.87 -1.90 27.02
CA GLN A 121 -7.12 -1.48 28.40
C GLN A 121 -8.42 -0.67 28.54
N LEU A 122 -8.65 0.27 27.61
CA LEU A 122 -9.79 1.20 27.67
C LEU A 122 -11.10 0.60 27.12
N LYS A 123 -11.08 -0.60 26.51
CA LYS A 123 -12.26 -1.23 25.90
C LYS A 123 -13.37 -1.55 26.91
N GLY A 124 -13.03 -1.75 28.19
CA GLY A 124 -13.97 -2.07 29.27
C GLY A 124 -14.61 -0.86 29.95
N GLU A 125 -14.08 0.35 29.72
CA GLU A 125 -14.53 1.56 30.40
C GLU A 125 -15.88 2.05 29.85
N PRO A 126 -16.88 2.34 30.71
CA PRO A 126 -18.21 2.78 30.27
C PRO A 126 -18.17 4.13 29.55
N LEU A 127 -17.14 4.95 29.80
CA LEU A 127 -16.93 6.25 29.15
C LEU A 127 -16.76 6.14 27.62
N TYR A 128 -16.30 4.98 27.14
CA TYR A 128 -16.07 4.70 25.73
C TYR A 128 -17.11 3.75 25.15
N GLN A 129 -18.31 3.66 25.74
CA GLN A 129 -19.43 2.96 25.14
C GLN A 129 -20.38 3.95 24.48
N LYS A 130 -20.94 3.57 23.33
CA LYS A 130 -22.01 4.30 22.65
C LYS A 130 -23.13 3.36 22.24
N THR A 131 -24.35 3.86 22.31
CA THR A 131 -25.50 3.14 21.79
C THR A 131 -25.52 3.23 20.27
N SER A 132 -25.54 2.08 19.61
CA SER A 132 -25.69 2.00 18.16
C SER A 132 -27.09 2.47 17.76
N PRO A 133 -27.24 3.52 16.93
CA PRO A 133 -28.55 4.00 16.50
C PRO A 133 -29.31 3.01 15.61
N LYS A 134 -28.62 2.01 15.05
CA LYS A 134 -29.23 0.98 14.18
C LYS A 134 -29.70 -0.26 14.93
N THR A 135 -29.07 -0.61 16.04
CA THR A 135 -29.29 -1.88 16.73
C THR A 135 -29.64 -1.72 18.21
N GLY A 136 -29.59 -0.50 18.75
CA GLY A 136 -29.82 -0.23 20.18
C GLY A 136 -28.76 -0.84 21.12
N ALA A 137 -27.84 -1.64 20.60
CA ALA A 137 -26.79 -2.29 21.36
C ALA A 137 -25.68 -1.30 21.77
N GLN A 138 -25.12 -1.51 22.95
CA GLN A 138 -23.90 -0.83 23.42
C GLN A 138 -22.70 -1.33 22.60
N VAL A 139 -22.02 -0.42 21.91
CA VAL A 139 -20.83 -0.71 21.11
C VAL A 139 -19.71 0.22 21.57
N VAL A 140 -18.47 -0.29 21.57
CA VAL A 140 -17.30 0.50 21.93
C VAL A 140 -17.09 1.66 20.94
N ASP A 141 -16.94 2.87 21.46
CA ASP A 141 -16.66 4.09 20.71
C ASP A 141 -15.16 4.25 20.42
N ILE A 142 -14.68 3.45 19.47
CA ILE A 142 -13.28 3.40 19.03
C ILE A 142 -12.76 4.80 18.62
N VAL A 143 -13.62 5.66 18.04
CA VAL A 143 -13.21 7.00 17.60
C VAL A 143 -12.88 7.89 18.79
N LYS A 144 -13.70 7.85 19.85
CA LYS A 144 -13.45 8.59 21.09
C LYS A 144 -12.20 8.06 21.80
N MET A 145 -12.02 6.74 21.84
CA MET A 145 -10.82 6.12 22.39
C MET A 145 -9.57 6.56 21.64
N ALA A 146 -9.54 6.40 20.31
CA ALA A 146 -8.38 6.75 19.49
C ALA A 146 -7.98 8.23 19.65
N LYS A 147 -8.94 9.14 19.80
CA LYS A 147 -8.67 10.55 20.10
C LYS A 147 -8.02 10.74 21.47
N ALA A 148 -8.56 10.10 22.51
CA ALA A 148 -7.99 10.16 23.85
C ALA A 148 -6.57 9.58 23.89
N VAL A 149 -6.37 8.39 23.32
CA VAL A 149 -5.08 7.71 23.23
C VAL A 149 -4.06 8.51 22.40
N GLY A 150 -4.50 9.19 21.34
CA GLY A 150 -3.64 10.09 20.56
C GLY A 150 -3.18 11.30 21.38
N ALA A 151 -4.05 11.87 22.21
CA ALA A 151 -3.70 12.97 23.12
C ALA A 151 -2.73 12.49 24.23
N GLU A 152 -2.98 11.31 24.81
CA GLU A 152 -2.07 10.67 25.75
C GLU A 152 -0.68 10.45 25.13
N TRP A 153 -0.62 9.90 23.91
CA TRP A 153 0.65 9.68 23.20
C TRP A 153 1.42 10.98 22.96
N ALA A 154 0.72 12.08 22.61
CA ALA A 154 1.37 13.37 22.43
C ALA A 154 2.09 13.83 23.69
N GLN A 155 1.47 13.62 24.86
CA GLN A 155 1.99 14.01 26.18
C GLN A 155 2.87 12.95 26.85
N LEU A 156 2.99 11.75 26.26
CA LEU A 156 3.73 10.64 26.85
C LEU A 156 5.22 10.98 27.01
N ALA A 157 5.77 10.63 28.17
CA ALA A 157 7.16 10.89 28.50
C ALA A 157 8.15 10.23 27.51
N PRO A 158 9.30 10.85 27.22
CA PRO A 158 10.23 10.35 26.20
C PRO A 158 10.74 8.93 26.47
N ASN A 159 10.95 8.55 27.74
CA ASN A 159 11.38 7.22 28.14
C ASN A 159 10.34 6.13 27.83
N LEU A 160 9.05 6.43 27.99
CA LEU A 160 7.98 5.50 27.64
C LEU A 160 7.83 5.39 26.12
N LYS A 161 7.95 6.52 25.39
CA LYS A 161 7.99 6.51 23.91
C LYS A 161 9.15 5.65 23.39
N ALA A 162 10.33 5.76 23.99
CA ALA A 162 11.51 4.98 23.62
C ALA A 162 11.28 3.46 23.72
N ARG A 163 10.51 2.98 24.71
CA ARG A 163 10.12 1.56 24.79
C ARG A 163 9.32 1.11 23.55
N TYR A 164 8.36 1.92 23.12
CA TYR A 164 7.54 1.61 21.95
C TYR A 164 8.31 1.76 20.63
N GLU A 165 9.29 2.65 20.57
CA GLU A 165 10.23 2.74 19.45
C GLU A 165 11.13 1.51 19.37
N ALA A 166 11.64 1.01 20.50
CA ALA A 166 12.39 -0.23 20.54
C ALA A 166 11.54 -1.44 20.11
N GLN A 167 10.28 -1.52 20.55
CA GLN A 167 9.33 -2.54 20.07
C GLN A 167 9.04 -2.42 18.57
N HIS A 168 8.90 -1.19 18.07
CA HIS A 168 8.73 -0.95 16.63
C HIS A 168 9.92 -1.46 15.82
N GLU A 169 11.15 -1.24 16.28
CA GLU A 169 12.33 -1.72 15.56
C GLU A 169 12.39 -3.25 15.55
N GLN A 170 12.04 -3.91 16.66
CA GLN A 170 11.91 -5.37 16.72
C GLN A 170 10.83 -5.89 15.76
N GLU A 171 9.62 -5.32 15.78
CA GLU A 171 8.54 -5.69 14.85
C GLU A 171 8.92 -5.39 13.39
N LYS A 172 9.76 -4.39 13.14
CA LYS A 172 10.25 -4.05 11.80
C LYS A 172 11.19 -5.14 11.28
N GLU A 173 12.12 -5.64 12.09
CA GLU A 173 12.97 -6.76 11.69
C GLU A 173 12.16 -8.02 11.40
N GLU A 174 11.20 -8.36 12.26
CA GLU A 174 10.28 -9.48 12.04
C GLU A 174 9.42 -9.28 10.80
N TYR A 175 8.92 -8.05 10.59
CA TYR A 175 8.17 -7.67 9.41
C TYR A 175 8.99 -7.84 8.13
N GLU A 176 10.27 -7.44 8.14
CA GLU A 176 11.14 -7.59 6.98
C GLU A 176 11.40 -9.06 6.65
N ARG A 177 11.62 -9.90 7.68
CA ARG A 177 11.72 -11.37 7.52
C ARG A 177 10.42 -11.96 6.97
N ALA A 178 9.30 -11.67 7.62
CA ALA A 178 7.98 -12.15 7.20
C ALA A 178 7.62 -11.66 5.79
N LEU A 179 8.01 -10.43 5.41
CA LEU A 179 7.80 -9.89 4.08
C LEU A 179 8.68 -10.61 3.05
N ALA A 180 9.93 -10.96 3.40
CA ALA A 180 10.80 -11.76 2.56
C ALA A 180 10.24 -13.18 2.36
N GLU A 181 9.80 -13.83 3.43
CA GLU A 181 9.13 -15.14 3.39
C GLU A 181 7.85 -15.10 2.56
N TRP A 182 6.99 -14.10 2.78
CA TRP A 182 5.77 -13.90 2.01
C TRP A 182 6.08 -13.69 0.52
N LYS A 183 7.12 -12.90 0.17
CA LYS A 183 7.55 -12.73 -1.22
C LYS A 183 8.10 -14.02 -1.83
N ALA A 184 8.81 -14.83 -1.05
CA ALA A 184 9.37 -16.10 -1.49
C ALA A 184 8.27 -17.17 -1.67
N ALA A 185 7.25 -17.16 -0.82
CA ALA A 185 6.08 -18.05 -0.91
C ALA A 185 5.12 -17.70 -2.04
N LEU A 186 5.30 -16.55 -2.70
CA LEU A 186 4.39 -16.09 -3.74
C LEU A 186 4.60 -16.87 -5.04
N SER A 187 3.59 -17.65 -5.42
CA SER A 187 3.59 -18.35 -6.70
C SER A 187 3.34 -17.40 -7.88
N PRO A 188 3.73 -17.79 -9.11
CA PRO A 188 3.45 -17.00 -10.31
C PRO A 188 1.95 -16.82 -10.55
N GLU A 189 1.16 -17.85 -10.22
CA GLU A 189 -0.29 -17.83 -10.30
C GLU A 189 -0.90 -16.88 -9.26
N ASP A 190 -0.36 -16.84 -8.04
CA ASP A 190 -0.76 -15.87 -7.02
C ASP A 190 -0.50 -14.42 -7.49
N ILE A 191 0.66 -14.17 -8.10
CA ILE A 191 0.99 -12.85 -8.67
C ILE A 191 0.01 -12.48 -9.79
N LYS A 192 -0.28 -13.40 -10.73
CA LYS A 192 -1.27 -13.18 -11.80
C LYS A 192 -2.64 -12.88 -11.23
N ARG A 193 -3.10 -13.67 -10.25
CA ARG A 193 -4.38 -13.54 -9.55
C ARG A 193 -4.51 -12.18 -8.85
N GLN A 194 -3.49 -11.78 -8.09
CA GLN A 194 -3.46 -10.47 -7.42
C GLN A 194 -3.46 -9.32 -8.44
N ASN A 195 -2.68 -9.43 -9.52
CA ASN A 195 -2.62 -8.39 -10.53
C ASN A 195 -3.93 -8.24 -11.32
N ALA A 196 -4.64 -9.34 -11.58
CA ALA A 196 -5.98 -9.29 -12.16
C ALA A 196 -6.98 -8.58 -11.23
N TYR A 197 -6.89 -8.81 -9.90
CA TYR A 197 -7.69 -8.08 -8.92
C TYR A 197 -7.37 -6.58 -8.94
N ILE A 198 -6.09 -6.20 -8.89
CA ILE A 198 -5.64 -4.80 -8.92
C ILE A 198 -6.10 -4.11 -10.21
N ALA A 199 -6.00 -4.79 -11.35
CA ALA A 199 -6.47 -4.25 -12.63
C ALA A 199 -7.99 -3.99 -12.62
N SER A 200 -8.77 -4.89 -12.01
CA SER A 200 -10.22 -4.68 -11.82
C SER A 200 -10.52 -3.50 -10.89
N GLN A 201 -9.80 -3.36 -9.76
CA GLN A 201 -9.96 -2.23 -8.84
C GLN A 201 -9.65 -0.89 -9.53
N LYS A 202 -8.56 -0.83 -10.30
CA LYS A 202 -8.19 0.35 -11.09
C LYS A 202 -9.23 0.72 -12.15
N LYS A 203 -9.82 -0.27 -12.83
CA LYS A 203 -10.93 -0.04 -13.77
C LYS A 203 -12.17 0.55 -13.08
N LYS A 204 -12.36 0.27 -11.79
CA LYS A 204 -13.43 0.86 -10.95
C LYS A 204 -13.04 2.21 -10.32
N GLY A 205 -11.89 2.77 -10.67
CA GLY A 205 -11.40 4.04 -10.14
C GLY A 205 -10.72 3.94 -8.77
N ILE A 206 -10.59 2.74 -8.20
CA ILE A 206 -9.91 2.53 -6.90
C ILE A 206 -8.39 2.52 -7.15
N LYS A 207 -7.71 3.52 -6.59
CA LYS A 207 -6.26 3.71 -6.66
C LYS A 207 -5.61 3.28 -5.33
N GLY A 208 -4.31 3.01 -5.34
CA GLY A 208 -3.52 2.80 -4.11
C GLY A 208 -2.77 1.48 -4.01
N THR A 209 -3.03 0.50 -4.89
CA THR A 209 -2.29 -0.77 -4.88
C THR A 209 -1.42 -0.92 -6.14
N ALA A 210 -0.11 -1.08 -5.93
CA ALA A 210 0.85 -1.38 -6.98
C ALA A 210 0.76 -2.85 -7.41
N PHE A 211 1.00 -3.12 -8.70
CA PHE A 211 1.07 -4.48 -9.22
C PHE A 211 2.25 -5.22 -8.59
N LEU A 212 2.02 -6.49 -8.22
CA LEU A 212 3.07 -7.38 -7.78
C LEU A 212 3.95 -7.76 -8.96
N ARG A 213 5.25 -7.76 -8.74
CA ARG A 213 6.25 -8.17 -9.72
C ARG A 213 6.85 -9.48 -9.29
N ASP A 214 7.09 -10.31 -10.27
CA ASP A 214 7.78 -11.56 -10.05
C ASP A 214 9.29 -11.33 -9.88
N PRO A 215 9.91 -11.83 -8.80
CA PRO A 215 11.36 -11.72 -8.62
C PRO A 215 12.17 -12.45 -9.69
N ALA A 216 11.68 -13.58 -10.21
CA ALA A 216 12.38 -14.40 -11.19
C ALA A 216 12.24 -13.86 -12.62
N LYS A 217 11.27 -12.97 -12.86
CA LYS A 217 11.08 -12.38 -14.19
C LYS A 217 12.17 -11.34 -14.45
N PRO A 218 12.97 -11.50 -15.52
CA PRO A 218 13.97 -10.50 -15.90
C PRO A 218 13.35 -9.10 -16.00
N LYS A 219 14.06 -8.09 -15.53
CA LYS A 219 13.64 -6.69 -15.66
C LYS A 219 14.00 -6.18 -17.05
N ARG A 220 13.09 -5.45 -17.69
CA ARG A 220 13.39 -4.78 -18.97
C ARG A 220 14.60 -3.86 -18.80
N PRO A 221 15.59 -3.93 -19.70
CA PRO A 221 16.76 -3.06 -19.64
C PRO A 221 16.38 -1.62 -19.95
N ASN A 222 17.27 -0.71 -19.59
CA ASN A 222 17.12 0.70 -19.92
C ASN A 222 17.29 0.90 -21.43
N SER A 223 16.62 1.90 -22.00
CA SER A 223 16.90 2.31 -23.37
C SER A 223 18.17 3.16 -23.44
N ALA A 224 18.73 3.35 -24.64
CA ALA A 224 19.91 4.17 -24.88
C ALA A 224 19.82 5.56 -24.23
N PHE A 225 18.64 6.19 -24.32
CA PHE A 225 18.38 7.47 -23.67
C PHE A 225 18.44 7.40 -22.14
N PHE A 226 17.89 6.36 -21.52
CA PHE A 226 17.94 6.20 -20.06
C PHE A 226 19.35 5.85 -19.56
N GLU A 227 20.14 5.13 -20.34
CA GLU A 227 21.57 4.92 -20.06
C GLU A 227 22.33 6.24 -20.11
N PHE A 228 22.11 7.04 -21.15
CA PHE A 228 22.65 8.40 -21.23
C PHE A 228 22.22 9.26 -20.04
N LEU A 229 20.95 9.21 -19.61
CA LEU A 229 20.50 9.94 -18.42
C LEU A 229 21.16 9.45 -17.13
N ASN A 230 21.50 8.17 -17.02
CA ASN A 230 22.22 7.65 -15.86
C ASN A 230 23.66 8.15 -15.85
N ASP A 231 24.34 8.13 -17.01
CA ASP A 231 25.71 8.64 -17.16
C ASP A 231 25.74 10.17 -16.94
N LEU A 232 24.74 10.89 -17.45
CA LEU A 232 24.56 12.32 -17.20
C LEU A 232 24.37 12.59 -15.71
N ARG A 233 23.51 11.81 -15.03
CA ARG A 233 23.29 11.93 -13.59
C ARG A 233 24.56 11.63 -12.79
N ALA A 234 25.38 10.69 -13.23
CA ALA A 234 26.65 10.36 -12.58
C ALA A 234 27.71 11.45 -12.82
N SER A 235 27.67 12.13 -13.97
CA SER A 235 28.60 13.21 -14.30
C SER A 235 28.27 14.55 -13.63
N GLU A 236 27.01 14.76 -13.25
CA GLU A 236 26.54 15.99 -12.61
C GLU A 236 26.66 15.89 -11.08
N ALA A 237 27.49 16.74 -10.48
CA ALA A 237 27.65 16.80 -9.02
C ALA A 237 26.40 17.31 -8.29
N VAL A 238 25.56 18.11 -8.96
CA VAL A 238 24.30 18.64 -8.42
C VAL A 238 23.18 18.32 -9.38
N ILE A 239 22.29 17.42 -8.97
CA ILE A 239 21.12 17.04 -9.75
C ILE A 239 20.00 18.04 -9.43
N PRO A 240 19.54 18.85 -10.41
CA PRO A 240 18.43 19.76 -10.20
C PRO A 240 17.11 19.00 -9.99
N ASN A 241 15.99 19.71 -9.85
CA ASN A 241 14.68 19.05 -9.79
C ASN A 241 14.52 18.06 -10.96
N ILE A 242 13.97 16.87 -10.71
CA ILE A 242 13.77 15.78 -11.70
C ILE A 242 13.15 16.31 -13.00
N THR A 243 12.24 17.28 -12.91
CA THR A 243 11.58 17.88 -14.08
C THR A 243 12.55 18.68 -14.94
N GLU A 244 13.43 19.45 -14.32
CA GLU A 244 14.44 20.26 -15.02
C GLU A 244 15.56 19.37 -15.58
N PHE A 245 16.03 18.41 -14.78
CA PHE A 245 17.02 17.41 -15.22
C PHE A 245 16.53 16.65 -16.45
N SER A 246 15.26 16.20 -16.45
CA SER A 246 14.69 15.47 -17.59
C SER A 246 14.57 16.32 -18.85
N LYS A 247 14.24 17.61 -18.71
CA LYS A 247 14.18 18.55 -19.85
C LYS A 247 15.58 18.76 -20.45
N ARG A 248 16.56 19.07 -19.61
CA ARG A 248 17.96 19.27 -20.04
C ARG A 248 18.55 18.02 -20.67
N GLY A 249 18.35 16.86 -20.04
CA GLY A 249 18.77 15.58 -20.60
C GLY A 249 18.12 15.29 -21.95
N GLY A 250 16.83 15.60 -22.10
CA GLY A 250 16.13 15.50 -23.38
C GLY A 250 16.67 16.43 -24.47
N GLU A 251 16.98 17.68 -24.14
CA GLU A 251 17.58 18.65 -25.05
C GLU A 251 18.99 18.25 -25.47
N ARG A 252 19.83 17.84 -24.52
CA ARG A 252 21.20 17.38 -24.77
C ARG A 252 21.20 16.12 -25.64
N TRP A 253 20.32 15.15 -25.36
CA TRP A 253 20.16 13.98 -26.22
C TRP A 253 19.73 14.35 -27.64
N LYS A 254 18.85 15.35 -27.82
CA LYS A 254 18.47 15.80 -29.17
C LYS A 254 19.63 16.44 -29.93
N GLN A 255 20.49 17.19 -29.23
CA GLN A 255 21.66 17.86 -29.80
C GLN A 255 22.83 16.91 -30.10
N MET A 256 22.89 15.74 -29.46
CA MET A 256 23.94 14.75 -29.71
C MET A 256 23.87 14.18 -31.13
N SER A 257 25.05 14.00 -31.73
CA SER A 257 25.20 13.37 -33.05
C SER A 257 24.92 11.86 -32.98
N ALA A 258 24.72 11.23 -34.14
CA ALA A 258 24.53 9.77 -34.22
C ALA A 258 25.74 9.01 -33.67
N GLU A 259 26.95 9.51 -33.89
CA GLU A 259 28.19 8.92 -33.38
C GLU A 259 28.28 8.96 -31.84
N GLN A 260 27.80 10.05 -31.23
CA GLN A 260 27.75 10.19 -29.78
C GLN A 260 26.67 9.31 -29.15
N LYS A 261 25.60 9.01 -29.89
CA LYS A 261 24.50 8.13 -29.47
C LYS A 261 24.82 6.65 -29.68
N ALA A 262 25.59 6.33 -30.71
CA ALA A 262 25.98 4.97 -31.09
C ALA A 262 26.45 4.10 -29.91
N PRO A 263 27.33 4.54 -28.98
CA PRO A 263 27.71 3.70 -27.85
C PRO A 263 26.55 3.36 -26.90
N TYR A 264 25.62 4.30 -26.68
CA TYR A 264 24.43 4.06 -25.85
C TYR A 264 23.42 3.17 -26.56
N GLU A 265 23.27 3.33 -27.87
CA GLU A 265 22.40 2.47 -28.69
C GLU A 265 22.93 1.04 -28.73
N GLN A 266 24.23 0.85 -28.92
CA GLN A 266 24.87 -0.47 -28.89
C GLN A 266 24.71 -1.15 -27.52
N ARG A 267 24.99 -0.44 -26.42
CA ARG A 267 24.79 -0.98 -25.06
C ARG A 267 23.34 -1.36 -24.79
N ALA A 268 22.39 -0.50 -25.15
CA ALA A 268 20.97 -0.78 -24.98
C ALA A 268 20.48 -1.95 -25.84
N LEU A 269 21.00 -2.10 -27.07
CA LEU A 269 20.70 -3.23 -27.95
C LEU A 269 21.24 -4.54 -27.38
N GLN A 270 22.51 -4.57 -26.94
CA GLN A 270 23.11 -5.73 -26.29
C GLN A 270 22.33 -6.14 -25.03
N ALA A 271 21.97 -5.15 -24.19
CA ALA A 271 21.17 -5.39 -22.99
C ALA A 271 19.77 -5.93 -23.34
N LEU A 272 19.15 -5.44 -24.42
CA LEU A 272 17.86 -5.92 -24.91
C LEU A 272 17.94 -7.36 -25.42
N GLU A 273 18.99 -7.72 -26.16
CA GLU A 273 19.23 -9.08 -26.64
C GLU A 273 19.46 -10.06 -25.48
N GLN A 274 20.24 -9.66 -24.48
CA GLN A 274 20.43 -10.46 -23.27
C GLN A 274 19.12 -10.62 -22.50
N TYR A 275 18.36 -9.54 -22.33
CA TYR A 275 17.02 -9.61 -21.72
C TYR A 275 16.06 -10.54 -22.48
N LYS A 276 16.10 -10.56 -23.82
CA LYS A 276 15.27 -11.48 -24.62
C LYS A 276 15.66 -12.93 -24.34
N ARG A 277 16.96 -13.26 -24.34
CA ARG A 277 17.46 -14.60 -23.98
C ARG A 277 17.04 -15.00 -22.56
N ASP A 278 17.25 -14.11 -21.58
CA ASP A 278 16.86 -14.36 -20.18
C ASP A 278 15.34 -14.56 -20.06
N LEU A 279 14.55 -13.81 -20.83
CA LEU A 279 13.09 -13.92 -20.84
C LEU A 279 12.63 -15.22 -21.49
N GLU A 280 13.30 -15.69 -22.53
CA GLU A 280 13.04 -17.00 -23.16
C GLU A 280 13.37 -18.15 -22.21
N ILE A 281 14.50 -18.08 -21.51
CA ILE A 281 14.86 -19.04 -20.44
C ILE A 281 13.84 -19.00 -19.33
N TYR A 282 13.44 -17.81 -18.87
CA TYR A 282 12.41 -17.66 -17.85
C TYR A 282 11.04 -18.21 -18.30
N ASN A 283 10.64 -17.98 -19.55
CA ASN A 283 9.37 -18.48 -20.07
C ASN A 283 9.39 -20.00 -20.25
N SER A 284 10.52 -20.59 -20.67
CA SER A 284 10.68 -22.03 -20.88
C SER A 284 10.84 -22.81 -19.58
N THR A 285 11.57 -22.27 -18.60
CA THR A 285 11.70 -22.87 -17.26
C THR A 285 10.36 -22.85 -16.49
N ARG A 286 9.40 -22.03 -16.94
CA ARG A 286 8.18 -21.72 -16.18
C ARG A 286 6.89 -21.95 -16.95
N GLY A 287 6.93 -22.71 -18.04
CA GLY A 287 5.74 -23.16 -18.76
C GLY A 287 5.81 -24.64 -19.11
N PRO A 288 4.67 -25.29 -19.36
CA PRO A 288 3.57 -25.49 -18.41
C PRO A 288 3.92 -26.62 -17.43
N GLU A 289 3.73 -26.42 -16.13
CA GLU A 289 3.46 -27.57 -15.25
C GLU A 289 2.12 -28.17 -15.69
N LEU A 290 2.12 -29.50 -15.85
CA LEU A 290 1.01 -30.36 -16.30
C LEU A 290 -0.31 -30.10 -15.57
#